data_AF-A0A4D6KPY0-F1
#
_entry.id   AF-A0A4D6KPY0-F1
#
_cell.length_a   1.000
_cell.length_b   1.000
_cell.length_c   1.000
_cell.angle_alpha   90.00
_cell.angle_beta   90.00
_cell.angle_gamma   90.00
#
_symmetry.space_group_name_H-M   'P 1'
#
loop_
_entity.id
_entity.type
_entity.pdbx_description
1 polymer ?
#
loop_
_entity_poly.entity_id
_entity_poly.type
_entity_poly.pdbx_seq_one_letter_code
_entity_poly.pdbx_strand_id
1 'polypeptide(L)'
;MLPLRSQSQVGGLQTSLSLVSSDPVLSPDEPRSNSDNLRQSPAESASSQETWPTADAATTKKTENGKAEINCLEQNVIHRFSSADKVTLQDIARESIGTICEKMHRLPEEYLEELKNGLRVILDGGNGSQHREEFFILQKFVQGRTDLTAKTLVRAHRVQLEILVAINTGIQGFLHPSISLSQNSLIEIFGYKRCRNIACQNQLPADDCTCEICNGTTGFCNLCMCVICNKFDFEVNTCRWIGCDLCSHWTHTDCAIRQQLIFMGPSSKSGAGPSEMVFRCQACNRTSELLGWVKDVFQHCAPSWDGEALMRELDYVSRIFHGSKDPRGRKLFWKCDDLKEKLKTKKIDSKAACRAILMFFQGTGNLVFMSFYIKDKELSRFYNFVFFISIEFYVYIFTRLVKK
;
A
#
# COMPACT_ATOMS: atom_id res chain seq x y z
N MET A 1 -8.22 50.32 11.70
CA MET A 1 -7.75 51.39 12.62
C MET A 1 -7.18 50.70 13.87
N LEU A 2 -5.86 50.77 14.07
CA LEU A 2 -5.16 50.44 15.32
C LEU A 2 -5.21 51.69 16.27
N PRO A 3 -4.53 51.74 17.45
CA PRO A 3 -4.94 51.21 18.77
C PRO A 3 -4.67 52.24 19.92
N LEU A 4 -4.89 51.91 21.20
CA LEU A 4 -4.19 52.52 22.37
C LEU A 4 -4.32 51.59 23.60
N ARG A 5 -3.21 51.03 24.11
CA ARG A 5 -2.43 51.40 25.34
C ARG A 5 -3.15 51.13 26.67
N SER A 6 -2.55 50.78 27.81
CA SER A 6 -1.24 50.27 28.28
C SER A 6 -1.24 50.43 29.81
N GLN A 7 -0.68 49.48 30.57
CA GLN A 7 -0.02 49.65 31.89
C GLN A 7 0.55 48.24 32.23
N SER A 8 1.85 47.91 32.25
CA SER A 8 3.10 48.46 32.81
C SER A 8 3.25 48.31 34.34
N GLN A 9 4.08 47.36 34.76
CA GLN A 9 4.90 47.49 35.97
C GLN A 9 6.29 46.85 35.71
N VAL A 10 7.31 47.50 36.29
CA VAL A 10 8.72 47.55 35.91
C VAL A 10 9.62 46.78 36.89
N GLY A 11 10.76 46.30 36.39
CA GLY A 11 12.00 46.04 37.12
C GLY A 11 12.70 44.79 36.59
N GLY A 12 13.83 44.80 35.87
CA GLY A 12 14.86 45.81 35.64
C GLY A 12 16.20 45.27 36.10
N LEU A 13 17.03 44.74 35.18
CA LEU A 13 18.46 45.06 35.04
C LEU A 13 19.11 44.24 33.90
N GLN A 14 19.72 45.01 32.99
CA GLN A 14 20.49 44.59 31.82
C GLN A 14 21.98 44.45 32.18
N THR A 15 22.73 43.69 31.37
CA THR A 15 23.84 44.16 30.48
C THR A 15 24.46 42.92 29.80
N SER A 16 24.38 42.66 28.48
CA SER A 16 25.14 43.24 27.32
C SER A 16 26.67 43.21 27.52
N LEU A 17 27.57 42.75 26.65
CA LEU A 17 27.61 42.42 25.20
C LEU A 17 29.01 41.81 24.86
N SER A 18 29.10 40.96 23.81
CA SER A 18 30.14 40.92 22.74
C SER A 18 31.65 40.72 23.05
N LEU A 19 32.57 40.16 22.23
CA LEU A 19 32.67 39.51 20.92
C LEU A 19 34.16 39.03 20.75
N VAL A 20 34.39 37.90 20.06
CA VAL A 20 35.53 37.57 19.13
C VAL A 20 36.94 37.16 19.64
N SER A 21 37.23 35.87 19.35
CA SER A 21 38.39 35.22 18.66
C SER A 21 39.85 35.40 19.13
N SER A 22 40.56 34.27 19.28
CA SER A 22 41.79 33.88 18.54
C SER A 22 42.24 32.45 18.89
N ASP A 23 42.36 31.57 17.88
CA ASP A 23 43.24 30.38 17.82
C ASP A 23 44.73 30.84 17.75
N PRO A 24 45.81 30.02 17.93
CA PRO A 24 45.99 28.69 17.28
C PRO A 24 46.98 27.64 17.89
N VAL A 25 47.02 26.46 17.22
CA VAL A 25 48.09 25.43 17.07
C VAL A 25 48.46 24.48 18.24
N LEU A 26 48.32 23.15 18.01
CA LEU A 26 49.41 22.14 17.89
C LEU A 26 48.90 20.68 18.03
N SER A 27 49.03 19.90 16.95
CA SER A 27 49.20 18.43 16.91
C SER A 27 50.69 18.15 16.54
N PRO A 28 51.32 16.94 16.68
CA PRO A 28 50.88 15.62 16.18
C PRO A 28 51.23 14.44 17.15
N ASP A 29 50.78 13.19 17.00
CA ASP A 29 51.30 12.16 16.08
C ASP A 29 50.41 10.88 16.08
N GLU A 30 50.26 10.26 14.90
CA GLU A 30 49.85 8.86 14.70
C GLU A 30 51.09 7.93 14.69
N PRO A 31 50.89 6.60 14.74
CA PRO A 31 51.30 5.83 13.57
C PRO A 31 50.26 4.82 13.04
N ARG A 32 49.96 5.01 11.75
CA ARG A 32 49.57 4.09 10.66
C ARG A 32 50.07 2.64 10.73
N SER A 33 49.21 1.69 10.31
CA SER A 33 49.28 0.96 9.02
C SER A 33 48.23 -0.18 8.99
N ASN A 34 47.19 -0.07 8.13
CA ASN A 34 47.04 -0.61 6.76
C ASN A 34 46.92 -2.14 6.71
N SER A 35 45.81 -2.75 6.27
CA SER A 35 45.23 -2.81 4.90
C SER A 35 44.04 -3.81 4.97
N ASP A 36 43.04 -3.95 4.09
CA ASP A 36 42.55 -3.29 2.88
C ASP A 36 41.10 -3.80 2.65
N ASN A 37 40.24 -2.91 2.12
CA ASN A 37 39.10 -3.15 1.19
C ASN A 37 38.19 -4.39 1.30
N LEU A 38 36.88 -4.19 1.54
CA LEU A 38 35.84 -4.21 0.47
C LEU A 38 34.44 -3.92 1.03
N ARG A 39 33.68 -3.11 0.28
CA ARG A 39 32.21 -2.96 0.36
C ARG A 39 31.51 -4.33 0.26
N GLN A 40 30.47 -4.55 1.07
CA GLN A 40 29.08 -4.81 0.64
C GLN A 40 28.21 -5.32 1.81
N SER A 41 27.09 -4.64 2.04
CA SER A 41 25.96 -5.14 2.81
C SER A 41 25.20 -6.21 2.01
N PRO A 42 24.65 -7.25 2.64
CA PRO A 42 23.52 -7.98 2.08
C PRO A 42 22.25 -7.67 2.86
N ALA A 43 21.30 -7.05 2.18
CA ALA A 43 19.89 -7.09 2.53
C ALA A 43 19.32 -8.39 1.95
N GLU A 44 19.04 -9.37 2.80
CA GLU A 44 18.33 -10.58 2.40
C GLU A 44 16.83 -10.40 2.70
N SER A 45 16.08 -10.09 1.65
CA SER A 45 14.62 -10.25 1.65
C SER A 45 14.29 -11.60 1.06
N ALA A 46 13.56 -12.40 1.83
CA ALA A 46 13.01 -13.67 1.44
C ALA A 46 12.10 -13.48 0.20
N SER A 47 12.58 -14.00 -0.91
CA SER A 47 11.80 -14.35 -2.09
C SER A 47 11.05 -15.64 -1.78
N SER A 48 9.73 -15.62 -1.91
CA SER A 48 8.90 -16.82 -1.92
C SER A 48 9.06 -17.49 -3.28
N GLN A 49 9.72 -18.65 -3.29
CA GLN A 49 9.63 -19.61 -4.38
C GLN A 49 8.25 -20.26 -4.36
N GLU A 50 7.63 -20.37 -5.53
CA GLU A 50 6.90 -21.59 -5.90
C GLU A 50 7.50 -22.15 -7.19
N THR A 51 7.90 -23.41 -7.09
CA THR A 51 8.55 -24.25 -8.09
C THR A 51 7.45 -25.12 -8.73
N TRP A 52 7.44 -25.34 -10.05
CA TRP A 52 7.75 -26.60 -10.78
C TRP A 52 6.92 -26.60 -12.11
N PRO A 53 7.17 -27.48 -13.11
CA PRO A 53 8.38 -28.24 -13.45
C PRO A 53 8.91 -27.95 -14.87
N THR A 54 10.21 -28.22 -15.03
CA THR A 54 10.95 -28.33 -16.29
C THR A 54 10.50 -29.54 -17.09
N ALA A 55 10.38 -29.40 -18.42
CA ALA A 55 10.48 -30.51 -19.35
C ALA A 55 11.59 -30.19 -20.35
N ASP A 56 12.64 -31.00 -20.30
CA ASP A 56 13.87 -30.87 -21.07
C ASP A 56 13.70 -31.11 -22.57
N ALA A 57 14.63 -30.49 -23.30
CA ALA A 57 14.88 -30.67 -24.72
C ALA A 57 15.46 -32.05 -25.06
N ALA A 58 15.14 -32.56 -26.26
CA ALA A 58 16.12 -33.30 -27.09
C ALA A 58 15.65 -33.45 -28.56
N THR A 59 16.39 -32.78 -29.45
CA THR A 59 16.90 -33.23 -30.78
C THR A 59 16.01 -33.99 -31.77
N THR A 60 15.96 -33.52 -33.03
CA THR A 60 16.59 -34.16 -34.22
C THR A 60 16.38 -33.31 -35.49
N LYS A 61 17.45 -33.15 -36.29
CA LYS A 61 17.55 -32.49 -37.61
C LYS A 61 16.83 -33.28 -38.72
N LYS A 62 16.20 -32.63 -39.74
CA LYS A 62 16.49 -32.85 -41.19
C LYS A 62 15.68 -31.95 -42.16
N THR A 63 16.45 -31.30 -43.03
CA THR A 63 16.32 -30.83 -44.43
C THR A 63 15.01 -30.90 -45.27
N GLU A 64 14.84 -29.81 -46.05
CA GLU A 64 14.54 -29.70 -47.51
C GLU A 64 13.10 -29.57 -48.09
N ASN A 65 12.93 -28.44 -48.81
CA ASN A 65 12.26 -28.17 -50.10
C ASN A 65 10.78 -28.54 -50.38
N GLY A 66 10.05 -27.56 -50.95
CA GLY A 66 8.83 -27.80 -51.73
C GLY A 66 8.04 -26.53 -52.07
N LYS A 67 7.99 -26.17 -53.36
CA LYS A 67 7.21 -25.08 -53.98
C LYS A 67 5.72 -25.45 -54.20
N ALA A 68 4.93 -24.40 -54.45
CA ALA A 68 3.61 -24.33 -55.08
C ALA A 68 2.38 -24.58 -54.17
N GLU A 69 1.17 -24.03 -54.37
CA GLU A 69 0.58 -22.85 -55.04
C GLU A 69 -0.97 -23.05 -54.82
N ILE A 70 -1.79 -22.00 -54.89
CA ILE A 70 -3.25 -22.00 -55.18
C ILE A 70 -4.26 -22.09 -53.99
N ASN A 71 -4.84 -20.91 -53.71
CA ASN A 71 -6.22 -20.52 -53.36
C ASN A 71 -7.01 -21.25 -52.23
N CYS A 72 -7.46 -20.46 -51.25
CA CYS A 72 -8.90 -20.23 -51.07
C CYS A 72 -9.14 -18.89 -50.35
N LEU A 73 -10.13 -18.16 -50.87
CA LEU A 73 -10.54 -16.83 -50.46
C LEU A 73 -11.30 -16.90 -49.13
N GLU A 74 -10.75 -16.34 -48.06
CA GLU A 74 -11.57 -15.81 -46.96
C GLU A 74 -11.15 -14.35 -46.75
N GLN A 75 -11.98 -13.46 -47.30
CA GLN A 75 -11.95 -12.03 -47.06
C GLN A 75 -12.23 -11.75 -45.58
N ASN A 76 -11.21 -11.90 -44.74
CA ASN A 76 -11.12 -11.11 -43.52
C ASN A 76 -10.79 -9.69 -43.96
N VAL A 77 -11.79 -8.81 -43.86
CA VAL A 77 -11.64 -7.37 -44.05
C VAL A 77 -10.66 -6.86 -42.98
N ILE A 78 -9.37 -6.95 -43.27
CA ILE A 78 -8.33 -6.24 -42.52
C ILE A 78 -8.58 -4.77 -42.83
N HIS A 79 -9.28 -4.09 -41.91
CA HIS A 79 -9.40 -2.64 -41.95
C HIS A 79 -7.97 -2.08 -41.80
N ARG A 80 -7.29 -1.85 -42.92
CA ARG A 80 -5.95 -1.26 -42.96
C ARG A 80 -6.08 0.20 -42.54
N PHE A 81 -5.99 0.46 -41.23
CA PHE A 81 -5.73 1.80 -40.72
C PHE A 81 -4.36 2.26 -41.19
N SER A 82 -4.28 3.50 -41.68
CA SER A 82 -3.00 4.14 -41.95
C SER A 82 -2.16 4.13 -40.67
N SER A 83 -0.86 3.86 -40.76
CA SER A 83 0.05 3.90 -39.60
C SER A 83 0.05 5.25 -38.89
N ALA A 84 -0.37 6.32 -39.59
CA ALA A 84 -0.50 7.68 -39.07
C ALA A 84 -1.69 7.88 -38.11
N ASP A 85 -2.70 6.99 -38.11
CA ASP A 85 -3.90 7.11 -37.27
C ASP A 85 -3.83 6.26 -35.99
N LYS A 86 -2.75 5.50 -35.80
CA LYS A 86 -2.56 4.67 -34.60
C LYS A 86 -2.20 5.54 -33.40
N VAL A 87 -2.92 5.35 -32.30
CA VAL A 87 -2.64 6.00 -31.00
C VAL A 87 -1.84 5.04 -30.14
N THR A 88 -0.73 5.50 -29.58
CA THR A 88 0.10 4.73 -28.63
C THR A 88 -0.08 5.23 -27.19
N LEU A 89 0.39 4.46 -26.20
CA LEU A 89 0.42 4.88 -24.80
C LEU A 89 1.26 6.15 -24.58
N GLN A 90 2.34 6.33 -25.36
CA GLN A 90 3.15 7.54 -25.30
C GLN A 90 2.39 8.76 -25.83
N ASP A 91 1.61 8.59 -26.89
CA ASP A 91 0.77 9.67 -27.44
C ASP A 91 -0.29 10.08 -26.42
N ILE A 92 -0.95 9.12 -25.77
CA ILE A 92 -1.92 9.39 -24.70
C ILE A 92 -1.26 10.16 -23.54
N ALA A 93 -0.04 9.79 -23.17
CA ALA A 93 0.67 10.43 -22.07
C ALA A 93 1.16 11.85 -22.41
N ARG A 94 1.52 12.13 -23.68
CA ARG A 94 2.18 13.38 -24.10
C ARG A 94 1.27 14.39 -24.78
N GLU A 95 0.38 13.95 -25.67
CA GLU A 95 -0.41 14.83 -26.53
C GLU A 95 -1.66 15.39 -25.82
N SER A 96 -2.18 16.52 -26.33
CA SER A 96 -3.36 17.17 -25.75
C SER A 96 -4.59 16.25 -25.66
N ILE A 97 -5.46 16.48 -24.68
CA ILE A 97 -6.68 15.68 -24.51
C ILE A 97 -7.52 15.67 -25.79
N GLY A 98 -7.73 16.83 -26.42
CA GLY A 98 -8.57 16.96 -27.62
C GLY A 98 -8.05 16.13 -28.80
N THR A 99 -6.75 16.21 -29.10
CA THR A 99 -6.13 15.49 -30.22
C THR A 99 -6.31 13.97 -30.10
N ILE A 100 -6.00 13.42 -28.92
CA ILE A 100 -6.12 11.99 -28.67
C ILE A 100 -7.59 11.56 -28.64
N CYS A 101 -8.46 12.38 -28.05
CA CYS A 101 -9.89 12.12 -28.02
C CYS A 101 -10.46 11.96 -29.44
N GLU A 102 -10.14 12.88 -30.36
CA GLU A 102 -10.57 12.80 -31.76
C GLU A 102 -10.03 11.55 -32.49
N LYS A 103 -8.76 11.20 -32.26
CA LYS A 103 -8.17 9.97 -32.82
C LYS A 103 -8.87 8.72 -32.28
N MET A 104 -9.09 8.64 -30.97
CA MET A 104 -9.68 7.45 -30.32
C MET A 104 -11.13 7.19 -30.72
N HIS A 105 -11.94 8.22 -31.01
CA HIS A 105 -13.30 8.04 -31.52
C HIS A 105 -13.38 7.35 -32.89
N ARG A 106 -12.27 7.30 -33.63
CA ARG A 106 -12.18 6.65 -34.94
C ARG A 106 -11.60 5.23 -34.86
N LEU A 107 -11.13 4.81 -33.68
CA LEU A 107 -10.50 3.52 -33.47
C LEU A 107 -11.54 2.46 -33.05
N PRO A 108 -11.39 1.20 -33.48
CA PRO A 108 -12.23 0.10 -33.00
C PRO A 108 -12.03 -0.17 -31.51
N GLU A 109 -13.08 -0.63 -30.83
CA GLU A 109 -13.04 -0.94 -29.39
C GLU A 109 -11.98 -2.01 -29.06
N GLU A 110 -11.76 -2.96 -29.96
CA GLU A 110 -10.74 -4.00 -29.81
C GLU A 110 -9.34 -3.39 -29.66
N TYR A 111 -9.04 -2.35 -30.44
CA TYR A 111 -7.76 -1.65 -30.36
C TYR A 111 -7.63 -0.83 -29.07
N LEU A 112 -8.73 -0.28 -28.57
CA LEU A 112 -8.75 0.44 -27.29
C LEU A 112 -8.48 -0.51 -26.12
N GLU A 113 -9.02 -1.72 -26.16
CA GLU A 113 -8.73 -2.75 -25.17
C GLU A 113 -7.29 -3.30 -25.32
N GLU A 114 -6.75 -3.39 -26.54
CA GLU A 114 -5.32 -3.68 -26.76
C GLU A 114 -4.40 -2.65 -26.08
N LEU A 115 -4.74 -1.36 -26.16
CA LEU A 115 -3.99 -0.30 -25.45
C LEU A 115 -4.03 -0.50 -23.93
N LYS A 116 -5.22 -0.79 -23.39
CA LYS A 116 -5.38 -1.08 -21.95
C LYS A 116 -4.57 -2.31 -21.55
N ASN A 117 -4.60 -3.38 -22.35
CA ASN A 117 -3.80 -4.58 -22.12
C ASN A 117 -2.30 -4.31 -22.17
N GLY A 118 -1.83 -3.51 -23.13
CA GLY A 118 -0.43 -3.09 -23.21
C GLY A 118 0.01 -2.39 -21.93
N LEU A 119 -0.82 -1.47 -21.40
CA LEU A 119 -0.50 -0.80 -20.13
C LEU A 119 -0.57 -1.74 -18.93
N ARG A 120 -1.50 -2.71 -18.90
CA ARG A 120 -1.54 -3.74 -17.84
C ARG A 120 -0.20 -4.49 -17.80
N VAL A 121 0.32 -4.93 -18.95
CA VAL A 121 1.62 -5.64 -19.03
C VAL A 121 2.76 -4.78 -18.49
N ILE A 122 2.82 -3.49 -18.86
CA ILE A 122 3.84 -2.56 -18.35
C ILE A 122 3.76 -2.40 -16.82
N LEU A 123 2.55 -2.29 -16.28
CA LEU A 123 2.31 -2.12 -14.85
C LEU A 123 2.55 -3.38 -14.01
N ASP A 124 2.48 -4.57 -14.63
CA ASP A 124 2.60 -5.85 -13.91
C ASP A 124 4.02 -6.07 -13.38
N GLY A 125 5.02 -5.47 -14.02
CA GLY A 125 6.41 -5.47 -13.57
C GLY A 125 7.10 -6.86 -13.58
N GLY A 126 6.38 -7.93 -13.90
CA GLY A 126 6.89 -9.30 -13.96
C GLY A 126 7.94 -9.56 -15.05
N ASN A 127 8.02 -8.68 -16.06
CA ASN A 127 8.84 -8.89 -17.25
C ASN A 127 10.19 -8.11 -17.26
N GLY A 128 10.69 -7.66 -16.09
CA GLY A 128 12.06 -7.14 -15.94
C GLY A 128 12.22 -5.62 -15.89
N SER A 129 13.47 -5.12 -15.96
CA SER A 129 13.82 -3.71 -15.75
C SER A 129 13.25 -2.75 -16.79
N GLN A 130 13.02 -3.23 -18.02
CA GLN A 130 12.55 -2.41 -19.15
C GLN A 130 11.14 -1.86 -18.93
N HIS A 131 10.18 -2.68 -18.46
CA HIS A 131 8.81 -2.22 -18.22
C HIS A 131 8.72 -1.22 -17.07
N ARG A 132 9.57 -1.37 -16.05
CA ARG A 132 9.65 -0.39 -14.96
C ARG A 132 10.14 0.98 -15.45
N GLU A 133 11.12 0.99 -16.35
CA GLU A 133 11.61 2.21 -16.99
C GLU A 133 10.54 2.83 -17.90
N GLU A 134 9.88 2.02 -18.71
CA GLU A 134 8.79 2.47 -19.58
C GLU A 134 7.63 3.08 -18.78
N PHE A 135 7.21 2.43 -17.70
CA PHE A 135 6.19 2.98 -16.80
C PHE A 135 6.62 4.34 -16.21
N PHE A 136 7.87 4.43 -15.73
CA PHE A 136 8.40 5.66 -15.18
C PHE A 136 8.40 6.80 -16.21
N ILE A 137 8.75 6.50 -17.46
CA ILE A 137 8.71 7.45 -18.58
C ILE A 137 7.28 7.93 -18.84
N LEU A 138 6.30 7.01 -18.93
CA LEU A 138 4.88 7.37 -19.12
C LEU A 138 4.36 8.25 -17.97
N GLN A 139 4.65 7.86 -16.74
CA GLN A 139 4.24 8.60 -15.55
C GLN A 139 4.85 10.01 -15.52
N LYS A 140 6.12 10.15 -15.91
CA LYS A 140 6.78 11.46 -16.04
C LYS A 140 6.11 12.35 -17.08
N PHE A 141 5.68 11.82 -18.23
CA PHE A 141 4.95 12.62 -19.22
C PHE A 141 3.60 13.10 -18.69
N VAL A 142 2.82 12.21 -18.06
CA VAL A 142 1.53 12.58 -17.49
C VAL A 142 1.69 13.62 -16.38
N GLN A 143 2.65 13.46 -15.48
CA GLN A 143 2.91 14.41 -14.38
C GLN A 143 3.48 15.74 -14.86
N GLY A 144 4.18 15.77 -16.00
CA GLY A 144 4.72 17.00 -16.59
C GLY A 144 3.67 17.86 -17.30
N ARG A 145 2.45 17.37 -17.47
CA ARG A 145 1.39 18.07 -18.21
C ARG A 145 0.55 18.98 -17.33
N THR A 146 0.63 20.28 -17.60
CA THR A 146 -0.17 21.32 -16.92
C THR A 146 -1.58 21.46 -17.49
N ASP A 147 -1.83 20.95 -18.70
CA ASP A 147 -3.14 21.02 -19.33
C ASP A 147 -4.13 19.99 -18.78
N LEU A 148 -3.67 19.01 -18.00
CA LEU A 148 -4.51 17.98 -17.35
C LEU A 148 -5.21 18.55 -16.12
N THR A 149 -6.38 19.15 -16.34
CA THR A 149 -7.25 19.73 -15.30
C THR A 149 -8.62 19.07 -15.34
N ALA A 150 -9.42 19.21 -14.28
CA ALA A 150 -10.79 18.68 -14.29
C ALA A 150 -11.61 19.19 -15.49
N LYS A 151 -11.42 20.45 -15.90
CA LYS A 151 -12.10 21.07 -17.04
C LYS A 151 -11.70 20.49 -18.39
N THR A 152 -10.47 20.00 -18.55
CA THR A 152 -10.01 19.40 -19.80
C THR A 152 -10.30 17.91 -19.83
N LEU A 153 -10.15 17.21 -18.69
CA LEU A 153 -10.39 15.77 -18.57
C LEU A 153 -11.86 15.36 -18.76
N VAL A 154 -12.82 16.25 -18.49
CA VAL A 154 -14.24 16.00 -18.80
C VAL A 154 -14.49 15.77 -20.30
N ARG A 155 -13.59 16.27 -21.17
CA ARG A 155 -13.67 16.10 -22.62
C ARG A 155 -12.87 14.90 -23.14
N ALA A 156 -12.19 14.16 -22.25
CA ALA A 156 -11.40 13.02 -22.64
C ALA A 156 -12.28 11.85 -23.08
N HIS A 157 -11.77 11.05 -24.01
CA HIS A 157 -12.38 9.76 -24.31
C HIS A 157 -12.34 8.87 -23.05
N ARG A 158 -13.35 8.03 -22.83
CA ARG A 158 -13.49 7.22 -21.60
C ARG A 158 -12.25 6.37 -21.33
N VAL A 159 -11.75 5.66 -22.35
CA VAL A 159 -10.54 4.82 -22.28
C VAL A 159 -9.27 5.66 -22.09
N GLN A 160 -9.20 6.84 -22.70
CA GLN A 160 -8.07 7.76 -22.50
C GLN A 160 -7.93 8.13 -21.03
N LEU A 161 -9.07 8.45 -20.38
CA LEU A 161 -9.10 8.80 -18.97
C LEU A 161 -8.71 7.62 -18.07
N GLU A 162 -9.15 6.40 -18.36
CA GLU A 162 -8.71 5.20 -17.61
C GLU A 162 -7.21 5.00 -17.68
N ILE A 163 -6.64 5.12 -18.89
CA ILE A 163 -5.21 5.00 -19.14
C ILE A 163 -4.45 6.09 -18.37
N LEU A 164 -4.89 7.35 -18.43
CA LEU A 164 -4.26 8.46 -17.70
C LEU A 164 -4.33 8.25 -16.18
N VAL A 165 -5.47 7.80 -15.65
CA VAL A 165 -5.62 7.48 -14.21
C VAL A 165 -4.72 6.32 -13.81
N ALA A 166 -4.67 5.25 -14.60
CA ALA A 166 -3.81 4.10 -14.35
C ALA A 166 -2.33 4.47 -14.37
N ILE A 167 -1.88 5.30 -15.33
CA ILE A 167 -0.50 5.82 -15.38
C ILE A 167 -0.20 6.70 -14.16
N ASN A 168 -1.08 7.65 -13.85
CA ASN A 168 -0.87 8.60 -12.75
C ASN A 168 -0.81 7.88 -11.38
N THR A 169 -1.69 6.89 -11.17
CA THR A 169 -1.79 6.18 -9.88
C THR A 169 -0.90 4.96 -9.77
N GLY A 170 -0.48 4.37 -10.89
CA GLY A 170 0.23 3.09 -10.97
C GLY A 170 -0.66 1.88 -10.67
N ILE A 171 -1.99 1.98 -10.84
CA ILE A 171 -2.95 0.93 -10.47
C ILE A 171 -3.61 0.35 -11.72
N GLN A 172 -3.37 -0.94 -11.99
CA GLN A 172 -3.97 -1.67 -13.12
C GLN A 172 -5.49 -1.81 -13.02
N GLY A 173 -6.04 -1.80 -11.80
CA GLY A 173 -7.47 -2.02 -11.56
C GLY A 173 -8.36 -1.05 -12.34
N PHE A 174 -7.91 0.18 -12.59
CA PHE A 174 -8.65 1.16 -13.40
C PHE A 174 -8.82 0.77 -14.87
N LEU A 175 -8.05 -0.20 -15.34
CA LEU A 175 -8.14 -0.72 -16.69
C LEU A 175 -9.12 -1.90 -16.75
N HIS A 176 -9.47 -2.55 -15.65
CA HIS A 176 -10.21 -3.81 -15.68
C HIS A 176 -11.68 -3.60 -16.11
N PRO A 177 -12.26 -4.45 -16.99
CA PRO A 177 -13.61 -4.23 -17.53
C PRO A 177 -14.73 -4.27 -16.48
N SER A 178 -14.54 -5.00 -15.38
CA SER A 178 -15.52 -5.07 -14.28
C SER A 178 -15.54 -3.82 -13.38
N ILE A 179 -14.55 -2.93 -13.53
CA ILE A 179 -14.48 -1.70 -12.75
C ILE A 179 -15.27 -0.61 -13.46
N SER A 180 -16.48 -0.36 -12.96
CA SER A 180 -17.34 0.72 -13.45
C SER A 180 -17.28 1.92 -12.52
N LEU A 181 -16.41 2.88 -12.83
CA LEU A 181 -16.37 4.19 -12.19
C LEU A 181 -16.95 5.26 -13.11
N SER A 182 -17.63 6.25 -12.52
CA SER A 182 -18.11 7.41 -13.28
C SER A 182 -16.93 8.22 -13.82
N GLN A 183 -17.15 8.95 -14.91
CA GLN A 183 -16.13 9.85 -15.46
C GLN A 183 -15.69 10.90 -14.43
N ASN A 184 -16.62 11.44 -13.64
CA ASN A 184 -16.31 12.39 -12.57
C ASN A 184 -15.44 11.76 -11.47
N SER A 185 -15.74 10.51 -11.06
CA SER A 185 -14.92 9.77 -10.07
C SER A 185 -13.49 9.60 -10.56
N LEU A 186 -13.28 9.26 -11.84
CA LEU A 186 -11.95 9.12 -12.43
C LEU A 186 -11.19 10.45 -12.47
N ILE A 187 -11.88 11.56 -12.79
CA ILE A 187 -11.29 12.91 -12.76
C ILE A 187 -10.87 13.29 -11.34
N GLU A 188 -11.72 13.04 -10.34
CA GLU A 188 -11.41 13.32 -8.94
C GLU A 188 -10.26 12.44 -8.42
N ILE A 189 -10.17 11.18 -8.84
CA ILE A 189 -9.04 10.30 -8.52
C ILE A 189 -7.76 10.81 -9.19
N PHE A 190 -7.82 11.19 -10.46
CA PHE A 190 -6.67 11.79 -11.17
C PHE A 190 -6.15 13.03 -10.46
N GLY A 191 -7.07 13.90 -10.03
CA GLY A 191 -6.77 15.13 -9.29
C GLY A 191 -6.54 14.96 -7.79
N TYR A 192 -6.43 13.71 -7.29
CA TYR A 192 -6.19 13.39 -5.88
C TYR A 192 -7.23 13.99 -4.90
N LYS A 193 -8.47 14.20 -5.36
CA LYS A 193 -9.62 14.62 -4.56
C LYS A 193 -10.50 13.45 -4.10
N ARG A 194 -10.28 12.27 -4.67
CA ARG A 194 -10.93 11.02 -4.28
C ARG A 194 -9.89 9.92 -4.11
N CYS A 195 -10.14 9.03 -3.16
CA CYS A 195 -9.25 7.91 -2.87
C CYS A 195 -9.09 7.00 -4.08
N ARG A 196 -7.82 6.72 -4.44
CA ARG A 196 -7.45 5.82 -5.54
C ARG A 196 -7.68 4.33 -5.23
N ASN A 197 -8.01 3.98 -3.99
CA ASN A 197 -8.48 2.63 -3.68
C ASN A 197 -9.94 2.51 -4.17
N ILE A 198 -10.16 1.68 -5.19
CA ILE A 198 -11.45 1.46 -5.86
C ILE A 198 -12.53 0.96 -4.88
N ALA A 199 -12.15 0.30 -3.79
CA ALA A 199 -13.10 -0.11 -2.74
C ALA A 199 -13.42 1.04 -1.77
N CYS A 200 -12.53 2.01 -1.60
CA CYS A 200 -12.68 3.09 -0.63
C CYS A 200 -13.45 4.28 -1.20
N GLN A 201 -12.99 4.82 -2.34
CA GLN A 201 -13.60 5.95 -3.08
C GLN A 201 -14.01 7.18 -2.25
N ASN A 202 -13.53 7.34 -1.02
CA ASN A 202 -13.84 8.51 -0.20
C ASN A 202 -13.29 9.79 -0.82
N GLN A 203 -13.99 10.90 -0.59
CA GLN A 203 -13.39 12.22 -0.84
C GLN A 203 -12.19 12.42 0.08
N LEU A 204 -11.22 13.21 -0.38
CA LEU A 204 -9.96 13.44 0.33
C LEU A 204 -9.83 14.92 0.73
N PRO A 205 -9.43 15.22 1.99
CA PRO A 205 -9.27 14.29 3.12
C PRO A 205 -10.56 13.55 3.50
N ALA A 206 -10.44 12.33 4.01
CA ALA A 206 -11.62 11.59 4.44
C ALA A 206 -12.03 12.01 5.86
N ASP A 207 -13.34 11.98 6.13
CA ASP A 207 -13.97 12.42 7.38
C ASP A 207 -13.57 13.86 7.79
N ASP A 208 -13.35 14.72 6.78
CA ASP A 208 -12.94 16.12 6.95
C ASP A 208 -11.71 16.30 7.87
N CYS A 209 -10.80 15.32 7.88
CA CYS A 209 -9.62 15.35 8.73
C CYS A 209 -8.71 16.53 8.38
N THR A 210 -8.42 17.39 9.37
CA THR A 210 -7.65 18.63 9.18
C THR A 210 -6.17 18.50 9.56
N CYS A 211 -5.66 17.29 9.80
CA CYS A 211 -4.28 17.11 10.25
C CYS A 211 -3.26 17.41 9.14
N GLU A 212 -2.02 17.71 9.53
CA GLU A 212 -0.94 18.06 8.59
C GLU A 212 -0.66 16.94 7.59
N ILE A 213 -0.74 15.67 7.99
CA ILE A 213 -0.51 14.55 7.07
C ILE A 213 -1.61 14.47 6.01
N CYS A 214 -2.88 14.56 6.42
CA CYS A 214 -4.02 14.48 5.51
C CYS A 214 -4.08 15.64 4.52
N ASN A 215 -3.77 16.85 4.98
CA ASN A 215 -3.79 18.05 4.14
C ASN A 215 -2.51 18.24 3.33
N GLY A 216 -1.36 17.80 3.85
CA GLY A 216 -0.06 17.99 3.23
C GLY A 216 0.34 16.88 2.25
N THR A 217 -0.30 15.71 2.32
CA THR A 217 0.06 14.56 1.48
C THR A 217 -0.96 14.35 0.37
N THR A 218 -0.61 14.76 -0.84
CA THR A 218 -1.46 14.61 -2.04
C THR A 218 -1.92 13.17 -2.23
N GLY A 219 -3.24 12.96 -2.27
CA GLY A 219 -3.85 11.66 -2.54
C GLY A 219 -3.84 10.69 -1.35
N PHE A 220 -3.38 11.11 -0.17
CA PHE A 220 -3.42 10.29 1.04
C PHE A 220 -4.85 10.14 1.56
N CYS A 221 -5.21 8.92 1.94
CA CYS A 221 -6.49 8.59 2.56
C CYS A 221 -6.27 7.98 3.94
N ASN A 222 -6.61 8.71 5.00
CA ASN A 222 -6.49 8.27 6.39
C ASN A 222 -7.30 7.01 6.72
N LEU A 223 -8.28 6.63 5.89
CA LEU A 223 -9.12 5.45 6.15
C LEU A 223 -8.52 4.13 5.67
N CYS A 224 -7.71 4.16 4.62
CA CYS A 224 -7.21 2.93 3.99
C CYS A 224 -5.72 2.94 3.67
N MET A 225 -5.01 4.05 3.83
CA MET A 225 -3.58 4.14 3.53
C MET A 225 -2.75 4.22 4.80
N CYS A 226 -1.57 3.59 4.73
CA CYS A 226 -0.56 3.67 5.78
C CYS A 226 0.08 5.05 5.79
N VAL A 227 0.11 5.71 6.96
CA VAL A 227 0.73 7.04 7.15
C VAL A 227 2.23 7.09 6.83
N ILE A 228 2.91 5.94 6.74
CA ILE A 228 4.36 5.87 6.47
C ILE A 228 4.65 5.69 4.99
N CYS A 229 3.94 4.78 4.31
CA CYS A 229 4.24 4.43 2.93
C CYS A 229 3.20 4.91 1.91
N ASN A 230 2.09 5.50 2.35
CA ASN A 230 0.96 5.96 1.52
C ASN A 230 0.37 4.87 0.61
N LYS A 231 0.63 3.60 0.94
CA LYS A 231 0.06 2.42 0.28
C LYS A 231 -1.12 1.90 1.09
N PHE A 232 -2.04 1.28 0.38
CA PHE A 232 -3.14 0.49 0.93
C PHE A 232 -2.96 -0.95 0.46
N ASP A 233 -3.57 -1.88 1.18
CA ASP A 233 -3.81 -3.25 0.73
C ASP A 233 -5.29 -3.59 0.94
N PHE A 234 -5.67 -4.82 0.61
CA PHE A 234 -7.04 -5.32 0.75
C PHE A 234 -7.21 -6.20 1.99
N GLU A 235 -6.18 -6.27 2.84
CA GLU A 235 -6.22 -7.07 4.05
C GLU A 235 -7.02 -6.29 5.10
N VAL A 236 -8.02 -6.96 5.68
CA VAL A 236 -8.86 -6.43 6.74
C VAL A 236 -8.90 -7.40 7.89
N ASN A 237 -9.35 -6.94 9.06
CA ASN A 237 -9.53 -7.79 10.22
C ASN A 237 -8.23 -8.54 10.58
N THR A 238 -7.11 -7.82 10.64
CA THR A 238 -5.74 -8.33 10.75
C THR A 238 -4.88 -7.44 11.67
N CYS A 239 -3.89 -8.04 12.35
CA CYS A 239 -2.80 -7.37 13.07
C CYS A 239 -1.69 -6.86 12.13
N ARG A 240 -1.82 -7.00 10.81
CA ARG A 240 -0.97 -6.35 9.80
C ARG A 240 -1.10 -4.83 9.81
N TRP A 241 -2.19 -4.31 10.36
CA TRP A 241 -2.47 -2.89 10.52
C TRP A 241 -2.59 -2.51 12.00
N ILE A 242 -1.98 -1.39 12.37
CA ILE A 242 -2.09 -0.78 13.69
C ILE A 242 -2.82 0.55 13.53
N GLY A 243 -3.95 0.69 14.23
CA GLY A 243 -4.72 1.92 14.31
C GLY A 243 -4.31 2.73 15.54
N CYS A 244 -4.28 4.06 15.40
CA CYS A 244 -4.15 4.95 16.55
C CYS A 244 -5.51 5.14 17.22
N ASP A 245 -5.56 4.89 18.54
CA ASP A 245 -6.73 5.04 19.42
C ASP A 245 -7.14 6.50 19.71
N LEU A 246 -6.50 7.48 19.06
CA LEU A 246 -6.82 8.90 19.23
C LEU A 246 -7.19 9.57 17.91
N CYS A 247 -6.36 9.42 16.89
CA CYS A 247 -6.59 10.09 15.60
C CYS A 247 -7.09 9.15 14.50
N SER A 248 -7.29 7.86 14.80
CA SER A 248 -7.81 6.84 13.87
C SER A 248 -7.02 6.69 12.57
N HIS A 249 -5.75 7.13 12.56
CA HIS A 249 -4.83 6.90 11.44
C HIS A 249 -4.23 5.50 11.52
N TRP A 250 -3.98 4.90 10.36
CA TRP A 250 -3.55 3.52 10.24
C TRP A 250 -2.11 3.41 9.73
N THR A 251 -1.40 2.39 10.22
CA THR A 251 -0.02 2.11 9.85
C THR A 251 0.15 0.61 9.63
N HIS A 252 0.80 0.20 8.54
CA HIS A 252 1.23 -1.20 8.41
C HIS A 252 2.20 -1.54 9.56
N THR A 253 2.01 -2.67 10.21
CA THR A 253 2.88 -3.19 11.27
C THR A 253 4.33 -3.25 10.82
N ASP A 254 4.58 -3.71 9.59
CA ASP A 254 5.94 -3.75 9.00
C ASP A 254 6.57 -2.36 8.81
N CYS A 255 5.76 -1.34 8.53
CA CYS A 255 6.23 0.04 8.45
C CYS A 255 6.54 0.59 9.84
N ALA A 256 5.68 0.33 10.83
CA ALA A 256 5.88 0.75 12.21
C ALA A 256 7.14 0.13 12.83
N ILE A 257 7.39 -1.17 12.59
CA ILE A 257 8.59 -1.87 13.05
C ILE A 257 9.85 -1.26 12.41
N ARG A 258 9.87 -1.07 11.08
CA ARG A 258 11.03 -0.50 10.37
C ARG A 258 11.36 0.93 10.80
N GLN A 259 10.34 1.72 11.14
CA GLN A 259 10.50 3.08 11.64
C GLN A 259 10.68 3.15 13.17
N GLN A 260 10.81 2.00 13.86
CA GLN A 260 10.98 1.91 15.31
C GLN A 260 9.88 2.64 16.11
N LEU A 261 8.66 2.63 15.57
CA LEU A 261 7.48 3.25 16.22
C LEU A 261 6.81 2.33 17.23
N ILE A 262 7.26 1.07 17.33
CA ILE A 262 6.84 0.10 18.34
C ILE A 262 7.95 -0.04 19.36
N PHE A 263 7.70 0.33 20.61
CA PHE A 263 8.71 0.34 21.67
C PHE A 263 8.09 0.22 23.07
N MET A 264 8.95 0.06 24.08
CA MET A 264 8.58 0.08 25.50
C MET A 264 8.32 1.52 25.95
N GLY A 265 7.06 1.87 26.20
CA GLY A 265 6.64 3.21 26.62
C GLY A 265 5.95 3.23 27.98
N PRO A 266 5.69 4.42 28.56
CA PRO A 266 4.92 4.55 29.78
C PRO A 266 3.49 4.06 29.55
N SER A 267 2.88 3.47 30.58
CA SER A 267 1.49 3.01 30.46
C SER A 267 0.52 4.17 30.38
N SER A 268 -0.47 4.08 29.48
CA SER A 268 -1.51 5.10 29.33
C SER A 268 -2.43 5.21 30.57
N LYS A 269 -2.47 4.15 31.40
CA LYS A 269 -3.38 4.04 32.55
C LYS A 269 -2.77 4.55 33.86
N SER A 270 -1.47 4.83 33.90
CA SER A 270 -0.83 5.49 35.04
C SER A 270 0.55 6.03 34.65
N GLY A 271 0.80 7.32 34.89
CA GLY A 271 2.11 7.94 34.64
C GLY A 271 3.26 7.36 35.48
N ALA A 272 2.93 6.52 36.47
CA ALA A 272 3.86 5.77 37.31
C ALA A 272 3.80 4.24 37.07
N GLY A 273 3.10 3.79 36.02
CA GLY A 273 2.90 2.39 35.72
C GLY A 273 4.12 1.72 35.09
N PRO A 274 4.19 0.37 35.13
CA PRO A 274 5.24 -0.36 34.44
C PRO A 274 5.18 -0.07 32.94
N SER A 275 6.35 0.02 32.31
CA SER A 275 6.43 0.23 30.87
C SER A 275 5.75 -0.92 30.12
N GLU A 276 4.97 -0.60 29.09
CA GLU A 276 4.26 -1.54 28.23
C GLU A 276 4.64 -1.33 26.76
N MET A 277 4.35 -2.33 25.92
CA MET A 277 4.55 -2.20 24.48
C MET A 277 3.53 -1.21 23.90
N VAL A 278 4.01 -0.15 23.29
CA VAL A 278 3.19 0.90 22.69
C VAL A 278 3.60 1.16 21.24
N PHE A 279 2.65 1.70 20.49
CA PHE A 279 2.86 2.23 19.14
C PHE A 279 2.77 3.76 19.17
N ARG A 280 3.77 4.48 18.68
CA ARG A 280 3.71 5.93 18.48
C ARG A 280 3.20 6.24 17.07
N CYS A 281 2.03 6.87 16.99
CA CYS A 281 1.45 7.28 15.72
C CYS A 281 2.23 8.44 15.10
N GLN A 282 2.63 8.30 13.84
CA GLN A 282 3.32 9.37 13.09
C GLN A 282 2.45 10.61 12.87
N ALA A 283 1.11 10.47 12.87
CA ALA A 283 0.20 11.57 12.57
C ALA A 283 -0.03 12.52 13.75
N CYS A 284 -0.14 11.99 14.97
CA CYS A 284 -0.44 12.79 16.16
C CYS A 284 0.66 12.72 17.24
N ASN A 285 1.71 11.94 17.01
CA ASN A 285 2.82 11.68 17.95
C ASN A 285 2.39 11.12 19.32
N ARG A 286 1.14 10.67 19.45
CA ARG A 286 0.64 10.00 20.65
C ARG A 286 0.90 8.50 20.58
N THR A 287 0.92 7.88 21.75
CA THR A 287 1.16 6.45 21.92
C THR A 287 -0.15 5.71 22.15
N SER A 288 -0.36 4.62 21.44
CA SER A 288 -1.47 3.68 21.61
C SER A 288 -0.94 2.36 22.19
N GLU A 289 -1.68 1.75 23.10
CA GLU A 289 -1.29 0.51 23.79
C GLU A 289 -1.55 -0.71 22.88
N LEU A 290 -0.58 -1.63 22.77
CA LEU A 290 -0.61 -2.69 21.75
C LEU A 290 -1.23 -4.02 22.20
N LEU A 291 -1.16 -4.38 23.48
CA LEU A 291 -1.73 -5.62 24.00
C LEU A 291 -3.26 -5.60 23.92
N GLY A 292 -3.87 -4.49 24.33
CA GLY A 292 -5.31 -4.23 24.19
C GLY A 292 -5.75 -4.23 22.73
N TRP A 293 -5.01 -3.53 21.87
CA TRP A 293 -5.25 -3.53 20.43
C TRP A 293 -5.27 -4.95 19.85
N VAL A 294 -4.24 -5.76 20.12
CA VAL A 294 -4.16 -7.14 19.63
C VAL A 294 -5.27 -8.00 20.22
N LYS A 295 -5.59 -7.85 21.51
CA LYS A 295 -6.70 -8.54 22.15
C LYS A 295 -8.02 -8.25 21.43
N ASP A 296 -8.30 -6.99 21.13
CA ASP A 296 -9.53 -6.59 20.43
C ASP A 296 -9.60 -7.18 19.02
N VAL A 297 -8.50 -7.13 18.25
CA VAL A 297 -8.45 -7.74 16.92
C VAL A 297 -8.72 -9.24 17.00
N PHE A 298 -8.05 -9.98 17.90
CA PHE A 298 -8.26 -11.43 18.01
C PHE A 298 -9.69 -11.76 18.46
N GLN A 299 -10.25 -11.02 19.42
CA GLN A 299 -11.60 -11.29 19.91
C GLN A 299 -12.68 -11.13 18.85
N HIS A 300 -12.53 -10.16 17.94
CA HIS A 300 -13.51 -9.89 16.90
C HIS A 300 -13.27 -10.71 15.62
N CYS A 301 -12.00 -10.91 15.25
CA CYS A 301 -11.64 -11.39 13.93
C CYS A 301 -11.24 -12.87 13.92
N ALA A 302 -10.56 -13.36 14.95
CA ALA A 302 -10.01 -14.73 14.97
C ALA A 302 -11.03 -15.86 14.75
N PRO A 303 -12.31 -15.75 15.16
CA PRO A 303 -13.30 -16.78 14.84
C PRO A 303 -13.55 -17.00 13.34
N SER A 304 -13.28 -16.00 12.50
CA SER A 304 -13.47 -16.06 11.05
C SER A 304 -12.23 -16.48 10.27
N TRP A 305 -11.05 -16.51 10.90
CA TRP A 305 -9.81 -16.85 10.24
C TRP A 305 -9.69 -18.35 9.98
N ASP A 306 -9.17 -18.70 8.81
CA ASP A 306 -8.68 -20.05 8.55
C ASP A 306 -7.31 -20.28 9.23
N GLY A 307 -6.74 -21.48 9.03
CA GLY A 307 -5.47 -21.84 9.65
C GLY A 307 -4.27 -21.02 9.16
N GLU A 308 -4.28 -20.60 7.89
CA GLU A 308 -3.19 -19.82 7.29
C GLU A 308 -3.26 -18.37 7.78
N ALA A 309 -4.44 -17.75 7.74
CA ALA A 309 -4.69 -16.44 8.31
C ALA A 309 -4.28 -16.42 9.79
N LEU A 310 -4.77 -17.35 10.62
CA LEU A 310 -4.38 -17.42 12.02
C LEU A 310 -2.86 -17.53 12.20
N MET A 311 -2.16 -18.33 11.38
CA MET A 311 -0.71 -18.46 11.46
C MET A 311 0.00 -17.14 11.12
N ARG A 312 -0.46 -16.41 10.10
CA ARG A 312 0.05 -15.07 9.72
C ARG A 312 -0.19 -14.06 10.84
N GLU A 313 -1.37 -14.06 11.45
CA GLU A 313 -1.69 -13.12 12.54
C GLU A 313 -0.88 -13.36 13.80
N LEU A 314 -0.69 -14.63 14.18
CA LEU A 314 0.22 -14.99 15.27
C LEU A 314 1.66 -14.54 14.97
N ASP A 315 2.10 -14.59 13.72
CA ASP A 315 3.43 -14.09 13.33
C ASP A 315 3.56 -12.58 13.52
N TYR A 316 2.58 -11.79 13.09
CA TYR A 316 2.56 -10.35 13.35
C TYR A 316 2.64 -10.03 14.83
N VAL A 317 1.87 -10.73 15.67
CA VAL A 317 1.91 -10.54 17.12
C VAL A 317 3.29 -10.90 17.68
N SER A 318 3.88 -12.04 17.29
CA SER A 318 5.24 -12.39 17.72
C SER A 318 6.24 -11.29 17.36
N ARG A 319 6.14 -10.68 16.17
CA ARG A 319 7.04 -9.61 15.72
C ARG A 319 6.82 -8.31 16.47
N ILE A 320 5.58 -7.96 16.80
CA ILE A 320 5.24 -6.79 17.62
C ILE A 320 5.86 -6.92 19.02
N PHE A 321 5.77 -8.11 19.63
CA PHE A 321 6.17 -8.33 21.04
C PHE A 321 7.56 -8.95 21.25
N HIS A 322 8.33 -9.20 20.17
CA HIS A 322 9.64 -9.86 20.24
C HIS A 322 10.62 -9.24 21.26
N GLY A 323 10.61 -7.91 21.40
CA GLY A 323 11.47 -7.16 22.33
C GLY A 323 10.79 -6.73 23.63
N SER A 324 9.59 -7.24 23.94
CA SER A 324 8.83 -6.81 25.11
C SER A 324 9.59 -7.13 26.41
N LYS A 325 9.70 -6.13 27.28
CA LYS A 325 10.19 -6.29 28.67
C LYS A 325 9.03 -6.45 29.65
N ASP A 326 7.81 -6.13 29.23
CA ASP A 326 6.63 -6.20 30.08
C ASP A 326 6.18 -7.67 30.26
N PRO A 327 5.83 -8.13 31.48
CA PRO A 327 5.49 -9.54 31.70
C PRO A 327 4.28 -10.04 30.90
N ARG A 328 3.35 -9.15 30.50
CA ARG A 328 2.14 -9.54 29.75
C ARG A 328 2.49 -9.76 28.27
N GLY A 329 3.24 -8.84 27.68
CA GLY A 329 3.74 -8.91 26.31
C GLY A 329 4.68 -10.09 26.09
N ARG A 330 5.61 -10.36 27.02
CA ARG A 330 6.46 -11.59 26.95
C ARG A 330 5.64 -12.87 26.97
N LYS A 331 4.63 -12.97 27.84
CA LYS A 331 3.73 -14.12 27.87
C LYS A 331 2.96 -14.29 26.56
N LEU A 332 2.49 -13.18 25.97
CA LEU A 332 1.82 -13.21 24.67
C LEU A 332 2.76 -13.68 23.56
N PHE A 333 3.96 -13.12 23.50
CA PHE A 333 5.01 -13.53 22.55
C PHE A 333 5.25 -15.04 22.58
N TRP A 334 5.55 -15.60 23.76
CA TRP A 334 5.78 -17.04 23.90
C TRP A 334 4.53 -17.88 23.59
N LYS A 335 3.34 -17.38 23.91
CA LYS A 335 2.09 -18.07 23.59
C LYS A 335 1.88 -18.14 22.07
N CYS A 336 2.17 -17.06 21.35
CA CYS A 336 2.08 -17.03 19.89
C CYS A 336 3.09 -17.99 19.25
N ASP A 337 4.34 -17.99 19.72
CA ASP A 337 5.37 -18.90 19.20
C ASP A 337 5.04 -20.39 19.46
N ASP A 338 4.57 -20.73 20.66
CA ASP A 338 4.08 -22.09 20.99
C ASP A 338 2.95 -22.55 20.06
N LEU A 339 1.96 -21.68 19.82
CA LEU A 339 0.85 -22.00 18.92
C LEU A 339 1.29 -22.13 17.47
N LYS A 340 2.19 -21.25 17.00
CA LYS A 340 2.77 -21.34 15.64
C LYS A 340 3.51 -22.65 15.44
N GLU A 341 4.33 -23.07 16.40
CA GLU A 341 5.06 -24.33 16.32
C GLU A 341 4.10 -25.53 16.30
N LYS A 342 3.08 -25.53 17.18
CA LYS A 342 2.09 -26.60 17.22
C LYS A 342 1.24 -26.69 15.94
N LEU A 343 0.90 -25.55 15.33
CA LEU A 343 0.20 -25.52 14.04
C LEU A 343 1.09 -26.05 12.91
N LYS A 344 2.36 -25.61 12.84
CA LYS A 344 3.34 -26.11 11.85
C LYS A 344 3.56 -27.61 11.95
N THR A 345 3.68 -28.12 13.18
CA THR A 345 3.89 -29.55 13.47
C THR A 345 2.59 -30.36 13.48
N LYS A 346 1.43 -29.73 13.18
CA LYS A 346 0.10 -30.35 13.19
C LYS A 346 -0.27 -31.03 14.53
N LYS A 347 0.32 -30.59 15.64
CA LYS A 347 0.00 -31.05 17.01
C LYS A 347 -1.33 -30.49 17.52
N ILE A 348 -1.81 -29.41 16.91
CA ILE A 348 -3.09 -28.78 17.22
C ILE A 348 -3.75 -28.33 15.91
N ASP A 349 -5.08 -28.39 15.83
CA ASP A 349 -5.81 -27.79 14.72
C ASP A 349 -6.01 -26.28 14.88
N SER A 350 -6.36 -25.58 13.79
CA SER A 350 -6.53 -24.12 13.78
C SER A 350 -7.63 -23.63 14.72
N LYS A 351 -8.74 -24.37 14.85
CA LYS A 351 -9.85 -23.99 15.75
C LYS A 351 -9.43 -24.10 17.21
N ALA A 352 -8.68 -25.13 17.57
CA ALA A 352 -8.14 -25.34 18.91
C ALA A 352 -7.06 -24.31 19.24
N ALA A 353 -6.19 -23.94 18.30
CA ALA A 353 -5.24 -22.84 18.46
C ALA A 353 -5.94 -21.49 18.65
N CYS A 354 -6.97 -21.20 17.84
CA CYS A 354 -7.79 -20.00 17.95
C CYS A 354 -8.47 -19.92 19.34
N ARG A 355 -9.10 -21.00 19.80
CA ARG A 355 -9.65 -21.05 21.17
C ARG A 355 -8.57 -20.83 22.23
N ALA A 356 -7.40 -21.45 22.08
CA ALA A 356 -6.32 -21.33 23.07
C ALA A 356 -5.80 -19.89 23.22
N ILE A 357 -5.67 -19.13 22.12
CA ILE A 357 -5.27 -17.72 22.18
C ILE A 357 -6.39 -16.82 22.70
N LEU A 358 -7.65 -17.09 22.36
CA LEU A 358 -8.79 -16.35 22.91
C LEU A 358 -8.94 -16.56 24.41
N MET A 359 -8.78 -17.79 24.91
CA MET A 359 -8.77 -18.10 26.34
C MET A 359 -7.61 -17.38 27.06
N PHE A 360 -6.44 -17.26 26.42
CA PHE A 360 -5.33 -16.47 26.95
C PHE A 360 -5.74 -15.00 27.18
N PHE A 361 -6.47 -14.39 26.24
CA PHE A 361 -6.97 -13.02 26.37
C PHE A 361 -8.14 -12.84 27.37
N GLN A 362 -8.88 -13.91 27.68
CA GLN A 362 -9.90 -13.88 28.72
C GLN A 362 -9.27 -13.90 30.12
N GLY A 363 -8.19 -14.66 30.31
CA GLY A 363 -7.45 -14.76 31.58
C GLY A 363 -6.65 -13.51 31.98
N THR A 364 -6.55 -12.49 31.11
CA THR A 364 -5.78 -11.26 31.37
C THR A 364 -6.57 -10.12 32.03
N GLY A 365 -7.80 -10.38 32.50
CA GLY A 365 -8.63 -9.42 33.24
C GLY A 365 -9.37 -8.42 32.34
N ASN A 366 -10.57 -8.03 32.78
CA ASN A 366 -11.45 -7.10 32.07
C ASN A 366 -10.89 -5.68 32.12
N LEU A 367 -10.54 -5.14 30.96
CA LEU A 367 -10.38 -3.71 30.74
C LEU A 367 -11.45 -3.29 29.73
N VAL A 368 -12.16 -2.24 30.13
CA VAL A 368 -13.41 -1.76 29.58
C VAL A 368 -13.34 -1.52 28.08
N PHE A 369 -14.34 -2.10 27.41
CA PHE A 369 -14.91 -1.76 26.11
C PHE A 369 -14.42 -0.44 25.49
N MET A 370 -13.76 -0.55 24.33
CA MET A 370 -13.83 0.47 23.28
C MET A 370 -14.42 -0.16 22.02
N SER A 371 -15.71 -0.54 22.11
CA SER A 371 -16.54 -1.08 21.01
C SER A 371 -16.68 -0.13 19.79
N PHE A 372 -15.96 0.99 19.77
CA PHE A 372 -16.01 1.97 18.69
C PHE A 372 -14.99 1.72 17.57
N TYR A 373 -13.85 1.05 17.82
CA TYR A 373 -12.76 1.02 16.83
C TYR A 373 -12.94 0.04 15.66
N ILE A 374 -13.77 -1.00 15.83
CA ILE A 374 -14.04 -1.98 14.76
C ILE A 374 -15.40 -1.71 14.07
N LYS A 375 -16.30 -0.93 14.70
CA LYS A 375 -17.65 -0.65 14.17
C LYS A 375 -17.67 0.22 12.90
N ASP A 376 -16.70 1.13 12.73
CA ASP A 376 -16.72 2.04 11.57
C ASP A 376 -16.15 1.43 10.27
N LYS A 377 -15.44 0.29 10.35
CA LYS A 377 -15.14 -0.51 9.14
C LYS A 377 -16.18 -1.58 8.86
N GLU A 378 -16.78 -2.19 9.88
CA GLU A 378 -17.68 -3.34 9.68
C GLU A 378 -19.10 -2.96 9.24
N LEU A 379 -19.73 -1.89 9.76
CA LEU A 379 -21.17 -1.71 9.56
C LEU A 379 -21.60 -0.76 8.41
N SER A 380 -20.80 0.23 8.01
CA SER A 380 -21.26 1.19 6.98
C SER A 380 -20.80 0.88 5.56
N ARG A 381 -19.75 0.05 5.37
CA ARG A 381 -19.11 -0.09 4.04
C ARG A 381 -18.82 -1.53 3.58
N PHE A 382 -18.86 -2.53 4.45
CA PHE A 382 -18.44 -3.89 4.10
C PHE A 382 -19.57 -4.82 3.64
N TYR A 383 -20.79 -4.68 4.19
CA TYR A 383 -21.90 -5.61 3.89
C TYR A 383 -22.37 -5.59 2.43
N ASN A 384 -22.20 -4.49 1.69
CA ASN A 384 -22.63 -4.43 0.28
C ASN A 384 -21.52 -4.75 -0.74
N PHE A 385 -20.25 -4.83 -0.35
CA PHE A 385 -19.14 -4.87 -1.32
C PHE A 385 -18.31 -6.16 -1.31
N VAL A 386 -18.11 -6.80 -0.15
CA VAL A 386 -17.45 -8.12 -0.10
C VAL A 386 -18.28 -9.17 -0.83
N PHE A 387 -19.61 -9.06 -0.82
CA PHE A 387 -20.47 -10.00 -1.53
C PHE A 387 -20.37 -9.90 -3.06
N PHE A 388 -20.00 -8.73 -3.61
CA PHE A 388 -19.97 -8.51 -5.07
C PHE A 388 -18.59 -8.77 -5.69
N ILE A 389 -17.49 -8.44 -5.00
CA ILE A 389 -16.14 -8.66 -5.56
C ILE A 389 -15.59 -10.04 -5.19
N SER A 390 -15.86 -10.58 -3.99
CA SER A 390 -15.34 -11.90 -3.62
C SER A 390 -16.01 -13.05 -4.36
N ILE A 391 -17.16 -12.87 -5.02
CA ILE A 391 -17.75 -13.90 -5.87
C ILE A 391 -17.18 -13.80 -7.29
N GLU A 392 -17.19 -12.62 -7.93
CA GLU A 392 -16.74 -12.49 -9.32
C GLU A 392 -15.20 -12.61 -9.48
N PHE A 393 -14.40 -12.11 -8.53
CA PHE A 393 -12.93 -12.18 -8.62
C PHE A 393 -12.39 -13.58 -8.29
N TYR A 394 -13.02 -14.29 -7.34
CA TYR A 394 -12.72 -15.71 -7.12
C TYR A 394 -13.25 -16.58 -8.25
N VAL A 395 -14.45 -16.34 -8.78
CA VAL A 395 -14.99 -17.11 -9.92
C VAL A 395 -14.13 -16.92 -11.16
N TYR A 396 -13.57 -15.73 -11.41
CA TYR A 396 -12.66 -15.51 -12.54
C TYR A 396 -11.31 -16.24 -12.40
N ILE A 397 -10.73 -16.27 -11.19
CA ILE A 397 -9.51 -17.06 -10.93
C ILE A 397 -9.81 -18.57 -10.93
N PHE A 398 -10.94 -19.01 -10.37
CA PHE A 398 -11.31 -20.43 -10.32
C PHE A 398 -11.74 -21.00 -11.68
N THR A 399 -12.44 -20.22 -12.52
CA THR A 399 -12.86 -20.68 -13.87
C THR A 399 -11.68 -20.82 -14.84
N ARG A 400 -10.55 -20.14 -14.61
CA ARG A 400 -9.30 -20.38 -15.34
C ARG A 400 -8.46 -21.53 -14.81
N LEU A 401 -8.62 -21.92 -13.54
CA LEU A 401 -7.94 -23.08 -12.95
C LEU A 401 -8.66 -24.41 -13.21
N VAL A 402 -9.96 -24.39 -13.54
CA VAL A 402 -10.77 -25.61 -13.81
C VAL A 402 -10.89 -25.94 -15.30
N LYS A 403 -10.27 -25.15 -16.20
CA LYS A 403 -10.27 -25.38 -17.66
C LYS A 403 -8.89 -25.69 -18.26
N LYS A 404 -7.95 -26.23 -17.48
CA LYS A 404 -6.70 -26.81 -18.01
C LYS A 404 -6.52 -28.23 -17.53
#